data_AF-A0A7V1XPL7-F1
#
_entry.id   AF-A0A7V1XPL7-F1
#
_cell.length_a   1.000
_cell.length_b   1.000
_cell.length_c   1.000
_cell.angle_alpha   90.00
_cell.angle_beta   90.00
_cell.angle_gamma   90.00
#
_symmetry.space_group_name_H-M   'P 1'
#
loop_
_entity.id
_entity.type
_entity.pdbx_description
1 polymer ?
#
loop_
_entity_poly.entity_id
_entity_poly.type
_entity_poly.pdbx_seq_one_letter_code
_entity_poly.pdbx_strand_id
1 'polypeptide(L)'
;MPEGAQVSLDEVADAAGFPIPLPAALGEPSEVWLMDYGDGVHDVGLRYADQGITIHLARFPDGRDDLDAWAEARVDGLPLAYVTTIAGYPAAVLPYDPELAVAPIDVVYVAVDGVEVAIYGDHGRTNVEEPISAAASLAA
;
A
#
# COMPACT_ATOMS: atom_id res chain seq x y z
N MET A 1 1.89 10.56 19.01
CA MET A 1 1.20 10.58 17.71
C MET A 1 2.20 11.14 16.74
N PRO A 2 2.58 10.43 15.66
CA PRO A 2 3.41 11.04 14.62
C PRO A 2 2.72 12.32 14.13
N GLU A 3 3.49 13.37 13.87
CA GLU A 3 2.97 14.58 13.25
C GLU A 3 2.94 14.33 11.74
N GLY A 4 1.76 13.98 11.21
CA GLY A 4 1.57 13.86 9.77
C GLY A 4 1.56 15.25 9.14
N ALA A 5 2.51 15.51 8.24
CA ALA A 5 2.56 16.73 7.45
C ALA A 5 2.06 16.47 6.04
N GLN A 6 1.11 17.27 5.56
CA GLN A 6 0.77 17.28 4.14
C GLN A 6 1.88 18.00 3.38
N VAL A 7 2.47 17.34 2.39
CA VAL A 7 3.62 17.80 1.61
C VAL A 7 3.36 17.63 0.12
N SER A 8 4.28 18.11 -0.72
CA SER A 8 4.28 17.79 -2.15
C SER A 8 4.93 16.42 -2.43
N LEU A 9 4.68 15.87 -3.61
CA LEU A 9 5.29 14.62 -4.05
C LEU A 9 6.82 14.72 -4.20
N ASP A 10 7.33 15.88 -4.64
CA ASP A 10 8.77 16.11 -4.75
C ASP A 10 9.43 16.17 -3.36
N GLU A 11 8.81 16.86 -2.40
CA GLU A 11 9.31 16.93 -1.02
C GLU A 11 9.33 15.56 -0.34
N VAL A 12 8.31 14.72 -0.58
CA VAL A 12 8.25 13.40 0.04
C VAL A 12 9.29 12.43 -0.53
N ALA A 13 9.58 12.53 -1.84
CA ALA A 13 10.57 11.67 -2.49
C ALA A 13 11.98 11.89 -1.91
N ASP A 14 12.31 13.13 -1.56
CA ASP A 14 13.59 13.46 -0.90
C ASP A 14 13.58 13.09 0.59
N ALA A 15 12.46 13.26 1.28
CA ALA A 15 12.38 13.10 2.73
C ALA A 15 12.18 11.66 3.22
N ALA A 16 11.47 10.82 2.46
CA ALA A 16 11.09 9.47 2.89
C ALA A 16 12.28 8.53 3.13
N GLY A 17 13.39 8.75 2.41
CA GLY A 17 14.58 7.91 2.51
C GLY A 17 14.42 6.51 1.89
N PHE A 18 13.39 6.31 1.07
CA PHE A 18 13.18 5.11 0.25
C PHE A 18 12.46 5.49 -1.05
N PRO A 19 12.52 4.65 -2.12
CA PRO A 19 11.82 4.93 -3.37
C PRO A 19 10.30 5.09 -3.16
N ILE A 20 9.65 5.97 -3.92
CA ILE A 20 8.19 6.14 -3.88
C ILE A 20 7.58 5.47 -5.11
N PRO A 21 7.19 4.18 -5.03
CA PRO A 21 6.57 3.50 -6.16
C PRO A 21 5.16 4.05 -6.38
N LEU A 22 4.92 4.63 -7.57
CA LEU A 22 3.64 5.23 -7.93
C LEU A 22 2.91 4.35 -8.96
N PRO A 23 1.64 3.98 -8.72
CA PRO A 23 0.83 3.28 -9.70
C PRO A 23 0.58 4.13 -10.96
N ALA A 24 1.10 3.72 -12.10
CA ALA A 24 0.89 4.45 -13.36
C ALA A 24 -0.60 4.54 -13.75
N ALA A 25 -1.42 3.58 -13.32
CA ALA A 25 -2.85 3.55 -13.62
C ALA A 25 -3.66 4.63 -12.87
N LEU A 26 -3.13 5.20 -11.79
CA LEU A 26 -3.84 6.17 -10.95
C LEU A 26 -3.50 7.63 -11.24
N GLY A 27 -2.38 7.89 -11.93
CA GLY A 27 -1.87 9.25 -12.15
C GLY A 27 -1.23 9.85 -10.89
N GLU A 28 -1.37 11.16 -10.70
CA GLU A 28 -0.83 11.86 -9.53
C GLU A 28 -1.79 11.78 -8.33
N PRO A 29 -1.27 11.60 -7.10
CA PRO A 29 -2.10 11.61 -5.90
C PRO A 29 -2.66 13.02 -5.62
N SER A 30 -3.90 13.08 -5.14
CA SER A 30 -4.54 14.32 -4.72
C SER A 30 -4.00 14.88 -3.41
N GLU A 31 -3.48 14.00 -2.54
CA GLU A 31 -2.82 14.40 -1.29
C GLU A 31 -1.64 13.48 -1.01
N VAL A 32 -0.58 14.05 -0.45
CA VAL A 32 0.62 13.34 -0.02
C VAL A 32 0.90 13.71 1.43
N TRP A 33 1.12 12.70 2.26
CA TRP A 33 1.35 12.83 3.69
C TRP A 33 2.67 12.17 4.06
N LEU A 34 3.55 12.89 4.75
CA LEU A 34 4.75 12.34 5.38
C LEU A 34 4.48 12.18 6.87
N MET A 35 4.70 10.97 7.39
CA MET A 35 4.56 10.64 8.80
C MET A 35 5.95 10.37 9.38
N ASP A 36 6.45 11.29 10.22
CA ASP A 36 7.72 11.13 10.94
C ASP A 36 7.45 10.64 12.37
N TYR A 37 8.09 9.53 12.73
CA TYR A 37 7.99 8.91 14.05
C TYR A 37 9.10 9.35 15.03
N GLY A 38 10.05 10.19 14.58
CA GLY A 38 11.07 10.84 15.41
C GLY A 38 12.35 10.03 15.63
N ASP A 39 12.46 8.85 15.04
CA ASP A 39 13.62 7.94 15.08
C ASP A 39 14.25 7.70 13.70
N GLY A 40 13.87 8.52 12.71
CA GLY A 40 14.27 8.37 11.32
C GLY A 40 13.40 7.37 10.54
N VAL A 41 12.37 6.79 11.17
CA VAL A 41 11.32 6.04 10.48
C VAL A 41 10.31 7.03 9.89
N HIS A 42 10.09 6.87 8.60
CA HIS A 42 9.12 7.64 7.84
C HIS A 42 8.16 6.68 7.16
N ASP A 43 6.88 7.02 7.21
CA ASP A 43 5.86 6.43 6.35
C ASP A 43 5.32 7.51 5.41
N VAL A 44 4.86 7.09 4.22
CA VAL A 44 4.23 7.98 3.25
C VAL A 44 2.81 7.52 2.96
N GLY A 45 1.86 8.45 3.05
CA GLY A 45 0.48 8.26 2.65
C GLY A 45 0.18 8.98 1.34
N LEU A 46 -0.39 8.29 0.36
CA LEU A 46 -0.82 8.85 -0.92
C LEU A 46 -2.33 8.66 -1.05
N ARG A 47 -3.08 9.73 -1.31
CA ARG A 47 -4.53 9.66 -1.50
C ARG A 47 -4.89 9.90 -2.95
N TYR A 48 -5.71 9.02 -3.51
CA TYR A 48 -6.28 9.10 -4.86
C TYR A 48 -7.81 9.20 -4.73
N ALA A 49 -8.29 10.41 -4.42
CA ALA A 49 -9.67 10.63 -3.96
C ALA A 49 -10.75 10.28 -4.99
N ASP A 50 -10.46 10.46 -6.29
CA ASP A 50 -11.38 10.17 -7.38
C ASP A 50 -11.60 8.66 -7.54
N GLN A 51 -10.53 7.89 -7.34
CA GLN A 51 -10.52 6.44 -7.42
C GLN A 51 -10.90 5.77 -6.09
N GLY A 52 -11.05 6.51 -5.00
CA GLY A 52 -11.33 5.93 -3.68
C GLY A 52 -10.19 5.06 -3.15
N ILE A 53 -8.96 5.33 -3.58
CA ILE A 53 -7.77 4.57 -3.19
C ILE A 53 -6.90 5.40 -2.25
N THR A 54 -6.35 4.76 -1.23
CA THR A 54 -5.28 5.30 -0.38
C THR A 54 -4.13 4.32 -0.37
N ILE A 55 -2.90 4.78 -0.51
CA ILE A 55 -1.69 3.96 -0.49
C ILE A 55 -0.84 4.37 0.70
N HIS A 56 -0.38 3.39 1.47
CA HIS A 56 0.64 3.59 2.49
C HIS A 56 1.93 2.92 2.05
N LEU A 57 3.02 3.66 2.17
CA LEU A 57 4.36 3.23 1.84
C LEU A 57 5.21 3.28 3.09
N ALA A 58 5.91 2.19 3.38
CA ALA A 58 6.88 2.13 4.44
C ALA A 58 8.12 1.41 3.93
N ARG A 59 9.29 1.70 4.51
CA ARG A 59 10.49 0.91 4.22
C ARG A 59 10.21 -0.55 4.57
N PHE A 60 10.48 -1.45 3.63
CA PHE A 60 10.33 -2.87 3.89
C PHE A 60 11.35 -3.29 4.98
N PRO A 61 10.96 -4.08 6.00
CA PRO A 61 11.85 -4.38 7.11
C PRO A 61 13.17 -5.04 6.64
N ASP A 62 14.29 -4.42 7.01
CA ASP A 62 15.63 -4.96 6.73
C ASP A 62 15.75 -6.39 7.31
N GLY A 63 16.14 -7.35 6.46
CA GLY A 63 16.36 -8.75 6.86
C GLY A 63 15.17 -9.70 6.70
N ARG A 64 14.06 -9.27 6.07
CA ARG A 64 13.09 -10.22 5.50
C ARG A 64 13.56 -10.66 4.12
N ASP A 65 14.23 -11.81 4.07
CA ASP A 65 14.71 -12.39 2.80
C ASP A 65 13.64 -13.19 2.05
N ASP A 66 12.51 -13.50 2.71
CA ASP A 66 11.43 -14.34 2.18
C ASP A 66 10.14 -13.52 2.01
N LEU A 67 9.91 -13.06 0.78
CA LEU A 67 8.72 -12.30 0.40
C LEU A 67 7.46 -13.16 0.36
N ASP A 68 7.59 -14.45 0.05
CA ASP A 68 6.44 -15.37 0.02
C ASP A 68 5.92 -15.58 1.44
N ALA A 69 6.81 -15.88 2.39
CA ALA A 69 6.45 -16.01 3.81
C ALA A 69 5.89 -14.70 4.40
N TRP A 70 6.38 -13.53 3.95
CA TRP A 70 5.81 -12.24 4.33
C TRP A 70 4.35 -12.09 3.83
N ALA A 71 4.07 -12.45 2.57
CA ALA A 71 2.73 -12.36 2.00
C ALA A 71 1.77 -13.37 2.66
N GLU A 72 2.23 -14.61 2.90
CA GLU A 72 1.44 -15.64 3.61
C GLU A 72 1.01 -15.17 5.00
N ALA A 73 1.93 -14.54 5.76
CA ALA A 73 1.63 -14.03 7.09
C ALA A 73 0.56 -12.92 7.10
N ARG A 74 0.30 -12.24 5.97
CA ARG A 74 -0.75 -11.19 5.87
C ARG A 74 -2.14 -11.77 5.72
N VAL A 75 -2.25 -12.98 5.18
CA VAL A 75 -3.53 -13.63 4.90
C VAL A 75 -3.88 -14.73 5.89
N ASP A 76 -2.95 -15.08 6.79
CA ASP A 76 -3.13 -16.16 7.76
C ASP A 76 -4.39 -15.97 8.61
N GLY A 77 -5.22 -17.03 8.67
CA GLY A 77 -6.48 -17.04 9.41
C GLY A 77 -7.62 -16.20 8.81
N LEU A 78 -7.45 -15.58 7.62
CA LEU A 78 -8.47 -14.76 6.97
C LEU A 78 -9.17 -15.54 5.84
N PRO A 79 -10.49 -15.79 5.91
CA PRO A 79 -11.16 -16.77 5.05
C PRO A 79 -11.27 -16.38 3.56
N LEU A 80 -11.27 -15.08 3.23
CA LEU A 80 -11.34 -14.58 1.85
C LEU A 80 -9.99 -14.10 1.30
N ALA A 81 -8.97 -14.01 2.15
CA ALA A 81 -7.67 -13.48 1.76
C ALA A 81 -6.81 -14.56 1.08
N TYR A 82 -5.97 -14.15 0.14
CA TYR A 82 -5.13 -15.07 -0.61
C TYR A 82 -3.81 -14.42 -1.04
N VAL A 83 -2.80 -15.26 -1.24
CA VAL A 83 -1.52 -14.85 -1.84
C VAL A 83 -1.59 -15.06 -3.35
N THR A 84 -0.97 -14.16 -4.10
CA THR A 84 -0.80 -14.24 -5.55
C THR A 84 0.50 -13.54 -5.95
N THR A 85 0.75 -13.38 -7.25
CA THR A 85 1.83 -12.56 -7.79
C THR A 85 1.26 -11.37 -8.54
N ILE A 86 1.70 -10.16 -8.19
CA ILE A 86 1.32 -8.91 -8.87
C ILE A 86 2.60 -8.19 -9.28
N ALA A 87 2.69 -7.78 -10.55
CA ALA A 87 3.88 -7.12 -11.11
C ALA A 87 5.21 -7.89 -10.89
N GLY A 88 5.15 -9.21 -10.77
CA GLY A 88 6.31 -10.08 -10.52
C GLY A 88 6.68 -10.25 -9.04
N TYR A 89 5.96 -9.62 -8.12
CA TYR A 89 6.19 -9.69 -6.68
C TYR A 89 5.11 -10.53 -5.97
N PRO A 90 5.47 -11.30 -4.94
CA PRO A 90 4.48 -11.90 -4.03
C PRO A 90 3.59 -10.81 -3.44
N ALA A 91 2.29 -11.05 -3.46
CA ALA A 91 1.29 -10.09 -3.02
C ALA A 91 0.23 -10.79 -2.18
N ALA A 92 -0.21 -10.12 -1.12
CA ALA A 92 -1.33 -10.55 -0.31
C ALA A 92 -2.55 -9.69 -0.64
N VAL A 93 -3.66 -10.35 -0.99
CA VAL A 93 -4.93 -9.70 -1.27
C VAL A 93 -5.90 -10.04 -0.16
N LEU A 94 -6.46 -9.01 0.48
CA LEU A 94 -7.46 -9.10 1.53
C LEU A 94 -8.72 -8.38 1.02
N PRO A 95 -9.62 -9.09 0.30
CA PRO A 95 -10.91 -8.52 -0.08
C PRO A 95 -11.74 -8.16 1.15
N TYR A 96 -12.62 -7.18 1.00
CA TYR A 96 -13.60 -6.84 2.03
C TYR A 96 -14.47 -8.06 2.39
N ASP A 97 -14.50 -8.37 3.68
CA ASP A 97 -15.39 -9.37 4.26
C ASP A 97 -16.45 -8.65 5.13
N PRO A 98 -17.73 -8.63 4.73
CA PRO A 98 -18.78 -7.95 5.50
C PRO A 98 -19.06 -8.58 6.87
N GLU A 99 -18.65 -9.83 7.10
CA GLU A 99 -18.86 -10.53 8.38
C GLU A 99 -17.76 -10.22 9.39
N LEU A 100 -16.56 -9.85 8.93
CA LEU A 100 -15.37 -9.69 9.78
C LEU A 100 -14.79 -8.28 9.79
N ALA A 101 -14.98 -7.49 8.73
CA ALA A 101 -14.31 -6.21 8.58
C ALA A 101 -15.02 -5.08 9.34
N VAL A 102 -14.22 -4.23 9.99
CA VAL A 102 -14.69 -3.04 10.73
C VAL A 102 -15.10 -1.90 9.78
N ALA A 103 -14.61 -1.94 8.54
CA ALA A 103 -14.90 -0.96 7.50
C ALA A 103 -14.94 -1.65 6.12
N PRO A 104 -15.69 -1.09 5.14
CA PRO A 104 -15.77 -1.60 3.77
C PRO A 104 -14.49 -1.29 3.00
N ILE A 105 -13.40 -2.01 3.30
CA ILE A 105 -12.08 -1.74 2.72
C ILE A 105 -11.49 -3.03 2.15
N ASP A 106 -11.08 -2.97 0.88
CA ASP A 106 -10.20 -3.96 0.25
C ASP A 106 -8.75 -3.57 0.46
N VAL A 107 -7.85 -4.53 0.70
CA VAL A 107 -6.42 -4.26 0.88
C VAL A 107 -5.57 -5.16 -0.02
N VAL A 108 -4.59 -4.56 -0.71
CA VAL A 108 -3.53 -5.28 -1.42
C VAL A 108 -2.19 -4.87 -0.87
N TYR A 109 -1.41 -5.84 -0.41
CA TYR A 109 -0.02 -5.64 -0.01
C TYR A 109 0.93 -6.19 -1.06
N VAL A 110 1.93 -5.41 -1.44
CA VAL A 110 3.04 -5.84 -2.29
C VAL A 110 4.34 -5.20 -1.82
N ALA A 111 5.45 -5.92 -1.92
CA ALA A 111 6.78 -5.40 -1.61
C ALA A 111 7.54 -5.11 -2.91
N VAL A 112 7.84 -3.84 -3.19
CA VAL A 112 8.49 -3.38 -4.43
C VAL A 112 9.78 -2.65 -4.09
N ASP A 113 10.92 -3.10 -4.63
CA ASP A 113 12.23 -2.44 -4.48
C ASP A 113 12.60 -2.04 -3.04
N GLY A 114 12.29 -2.90 -2.06
CA GLY A 114 12.56 -2.65 -0.64
C GLY A 114 11.55 -1.72 0.05
N VAL A 115 10.37 -1.53 -0.55
CA VAL A 115 9.25 -0.74 -0.01
C VAL A 115 8.04 -1.64 0.17
N GLU A 116 7.44 -1.60 1.35
CA GLU A 116 6.12 -2.17 1.56
C GLU A 116 5.05 -1.20 1.03
N VAL A 117 4.22 -1.68 0.11
CA VAL A 117 3.12 -0.92 -0.49
C VAL A 117 1.80 -1.55 -0.05
N ALA A 118 1.03 -0.82 0.74
CA ALA A 118 -0.32 -1.19 1.16
C ALA A 118 -1.34 -0.33 0.43
N ILE A 119 -2.14 -0.93 -0.45
CA ILE A 119 -3.17 -0.24 -1.24
C ILE A 119 -4.53 -0.56 -0.63
N TYR A 120 -5.21 0.48 -0.14
CA TYR A 120 -6.54 0.42 0.43
C TYR A 120 -7.56 0.95 -0.58
N GLY A 121 -8.56 0.14 -0.92
CA GLY A 121 -9.71 0.53 -1.73
C GLY A 121 -10.97 0.66 -0.86
N ASP A 122 -11.73 1.74 -1.03
CA ASP A 122 -13.06 1.89 -0.42
C ASP A 122 -14.07 1.01 -1.17
N HIS A 123 -14.45 -0.12 -0.58
CA HIS A 123 -15.39 -1.08 -1.16
C HIS A 123 -16.81 -0.49 -1.35
N GLY A 124 -17.11 0.66 -0.75
CA GLY A 124 -18.35 1.41 -1.05
C GLY A 124 -18.32 2.14 -2.39
N ARG A 125 -17.14 2.30 -3.01
CA ARG A 125 -16.91 3.05 -4.26
C ARG A 125 -16.23 2.21 -5.35
N THR A 126 -15.36 1.30 -4.96
CA THR A 126 -14.63 0.37 -5.84
C THR A 126 -14.84 -1.06 -5.37
N ASN A 127 -14.16 -2.01 -6.00
CA ASN A 127 -14.03 -3.37 -5.52
C ASN A 127 -12.53 -3.74 -5.42
N VAL A 128 -12.22 -5.01 -5.15
CA VAL A 128 -10.84 -5.47 -4.97
C VAL A 128 -10.01 -5.43 -6.27
N GLU A 129 -10.64 -5.42 -7.44
CA GLU A 129 -9.96 -5.35 -8.73
C GLU A 129 -9.24 -4.01 -8.94
N GLU A 130 -9.76 -2.89 -8.43
CA GLU A 130 -9.11 -1.59 -8.57
C GLU A 130 -7.79 -1.50 -7.78
N PRO A 131 -7.70 -1.89 -6.49
CA PRO A 131 -6.43 -2.04 -5.79
C PRO A 131 -5.46 -3.03 -6.46
N ILE A 132 -5.95 -4.15 -7.00
CA ILE A 132 -5.11 -5.12 -7.74
C ILE A 132 -4.55 -4.47 -9.02
N SER A 133 -5.37 -3.73 -9.76
CA SER A 133 -4.96 -3.01 -10.96
C SER A 133 -3.93 -1.92 -10.66
N ALA A 134 -4.14 -1.16 -9.56
CA ALA A 134 -3.17 -0.20 -9.07
C ALA A 134 -1.84 -0.88 -8.74
N ALA A 135 -1.86 -1.97 -7.96
CA ALA A 135 -0.67 -2.74 -7.62
C ALA A 135 0.05 -3.28 -8.87
N ALA A 136 -0.69 -3.76 -9.87
CA ALA A 136 -0.13 -4.26 -11.12
C ALA A 136 0.59 -3.17 -11.93
N SER A 137 0.29 -1.90 -11.68
CA SER A 137 0.90 -0.74 -12.33
C SER A 137 2.01 -0.05 -11.52
N LEU A 138 2.41 -0.60 -10.37
CA LEU A 138 3.55 -0.11 -9.58
C LEU A 138 4.90 -0.36 -10.26
N ALA A 139 4.95 -1.30 -11.21
CA ALA A 139 6.13 -1.57 -12.01
C ALA A 139 5.77 -1.52 -13.51
N ALA A 140 6.30 -0.51 -14.18
CA ALA A 140 6.43 -0.40 -15.64
C ALA A 140 7.81 0.19 -15.96
#